data_AF-A0A520ADH7-F1
#
_entry.id   AF-A0A520ADH7-F1
#
_cell.length_a   1.000
_cell.length_b   1.000
_cell.length_c   1.000
_cell.angle_alpha   90.00
_cell.angle_beta   90.00
_cell.angle_gamma   90.00
#
_symmetry.space_group_name_H-M   'P 1'
#
loop_
_entity.id
_entity.type
_entity.pdbx_description
1 polymer ?
#
loop_
_entity_poly.entity_id
_entity_poly.type
_entity_poly.pdbx_seq_one_letter_code
_entity_poly.pdbx_strand_id
1 'polypeptide(L)'
;MNRRQFVRNAGLTTAAIAAIPDQTLFASQADEKIKVVMIGVGLRGQNHLNLLLKRADVDLVAICDVDDRMIQMSKAIIAKSGKPMPKIFTGSKDAWKKLLELKGIKAVVIATPWELHKPMILGALDAGIKYVATEVVLGINLEDHWDV
;
A
#
# COMPACT_ATOMS: atom_id res chain seq x y z
N MET A 1 -21.43 -41.95 -30.33
CA MET A 1 -21.45 -40.48 -30.13
C MET A 1 -22.73 -39.92 -30.74
N ASN A 2 -23.65 -39.40 -29.92
CA ASN A 2 -25.01 -39.07 -30.36
C ASN A 2 -25.06 -37.62 -30.89
N ARG A 3 -25.29 -37.41 -32.19
CA ARG A 3 -25.21 -36.08 -32.86
C ARG A 3 -26.14 -35.04 -32.20
N ARG A 4 -27.31 -35.46 -31.72
CA ARG A 4 -28.25 -34.60 -31.00
C ARG A 4 -27.72 -34.12 -29.65
N GLN A 5 -26.98 -34.97 -28.93
CA GLN A 5 -26.35 -34.59 -27.67
C GLN A 5 -25.18 -33.63 -27.92
N PHE A 6 -24.42 -33.82 -29.00
CA PHE A 6 -23.31 -32.92 -29.36
C PHE A 6 -23.81 -31.50 -29.67
N VAL A 7 -24.84 -31.33 -30.50
CA VAL A 7 -25.40 -30.01 -30.83
C VAL A 7 -26.00 -29.32 -29.60
N ARG A 8 -26.71 -30.07 -28.76
CA ARG A 8 -27.29 -29.55 -27.51
C ARG A 8 -26.21 -29.09 -26.53
N ASN A 9 -25.14 -29.88 -26.39
CA ASN A 9 -24.04 -29.54 -25.48
C ASN A 9 -23.20 -28.38 -26.01
N ALA A 10 -22.95 -28.31 -27.33
CA ALA A 10 -22.26 -27.20 -27.96
C ALA A 10 -23.02 -25.87 -27.82
N GLY A 11 -24.35 -25.88 -27.95
CA GLY A 11 -25.18 -24.69 -27.74
C GLY A 11 -25.16 -24.16 -26.30
N LEU A 12 -25.09 -25.07 -25.31
CA LEU A 12 -25.02 -24.70 -23.89
C LEU A 12 -23.67 -24.09 -23.50
N THR A 13 -22.55 -24.60 -24.04
CA THR A 13 -21.21 -24.04 -23.77
C THR A 13 -21.00 -22.67 -24.40
N THR A 14 -21.53 -22.41 -25.61
CA THR A 14 -21.42 -21.09 -26.24
C THR A 14 -22.23 -20.02 -25.51
N ALA A 15 -23.44 -20.36 -25.05
CA ALA A 15 -24.26 -19.44 -24.25
C ALA A 15 -23.62 -19.12 -22.89
N ALA A 16 -22.95 -20.09 -22.26
CA ALA A 16 -22.24 -19.87 -21.01
C ALA A 16 -21.09 -18.86 -21.16
N ILE A 17 -20.33 -18.90 -22.27
CA ILE A 17 -19.25 -17.93 -22.54
C ILE A 17 -19.80 -16.53 -22.79
N ALA A 18 -20.93 -16.41 -23.50
CA ALA A 18 -21.58 -15.12 -23.74
C ALA A 18 -22.19 -14.48 -22.48
N ALA A 19 -22.45 -15.29 -21.44
CA ALA A 19 -22.96 -14.83 -20.15
C ALA A 19 -21.85 -14.44 -19.15
N ILE A 20 -20.59 -14.66 -19.51
CA ILE A 20 -19.44 -14.22 -18.69
C ILE A 20 -19.33 -12.69 -18.85
N PRO A 21 -19.37 -11.90 -17.75
CA PRO A 21 -19.17 -10.47 -17.84
C PRO A 21 -17.82 -10.18 -18.51
N ASP A 22 -17.85 -9.34 -19.55
CA ASP A 22 -16.69 -8.95 -20.40
C ASP A 22 -15.44 -8.55 -19.57
N GLN A 23 -15.68 -8.05 -18.36
CA GLN A 23 -14.67 -7.62 -17.38
C GLN A 23 -13.81 -8.75 -16.80
N THR A 24 -14.18 -10.02 -16.99
CA THR A 24 -13.44 -11.18 -16.46
C THR A 24 -12.60 -11.90 -17.52
N LEU A 25 -12.88 -11.71 -18.81
CA LEU A 25 -12.14 -12.33 -19.92
C LEU A 25 -10.95 -11.48 -20.37
N PHE A 26 -11.09 -10.16 -20.31
CA PHE A 26 -9.99 -9.25 -20.52
C PHE A 26 -9.67 -8.60 -19.18
N ALA A 27 -8.66 -9.11 -18.50
CA ALA A 27 -7.95 -8.33 -17.50
C ALA A 27 -7.24 -7.17 -18.21
N SER A 28 -8.00 -6.18 -18.70
CA SER A 28 -7.46 -4.86 -19.00
C SER A 28 -7.36 -4.09 -17.68
N GLN A 29 -6.57 -4.62 -16.74
CA GLN A 29 -6.09 -3.74 -15.69
C GLN A 29 -5.08 -2.82 -16.37
N ALA A 30 -5.54 -1.64 -16.77
CA ALA A 30 -4.67 -0.48 -16.61
C ALA A 30 -4.16 -0.61 -15.17
N ASP A 31 -2.88 -0.92 -14.98
CA ASP A 31 -2.32 -1.27 -13.67
C ASP A 31 -2.77 -0.21 -12.65
N GLU A 32 -3.79 -0.57 -11.84
CA GLU A 32 -4.37 0.36 -10.90
C GLU A 32 -3.30 0.61 -9.86
N LYS A 33 -2.71 1.81 -9.90
CA LYS A 33 -1.62 2.16 -9.00
C LYS A 33 -2.09 1.98 -7.57
N ILE A 34 -1.33 1.23 -6.79
CA ILE A 34 -1.68 1.02 -5.39
C ILE A 34 -1.33 2.29 -4.59
N LYS A 35 -2.27 2.72 -3.74
CA LYS A 35 -2.05 3.85 -2.84
C LYS A 35 -1.24 3.39 -1.63
N VAL A 36 -0.06 3.96 -1.48
CA VAL A 36 0.89 3.64 -0.42
C VAL A 36 1.13 4.88 0.44
N VAL A 37 1.28 4.67 1.74
CA VAL A 37 1.72 5.70 2.68
C VAL A 37 2.97 5.25 3.41
N MET A 38 3.72 6.21 3.95
CA MET A 38 4.93 5.91 4.72
C MET A 38 4.96 6.66 6.04
N ILE A 39 5.26 5.94 7.12
CA ILE A 39 5.44 6.48 8.46
C ILE A 39 6.92 6.31 8.83
N GLY A 40 7.61 7.43 9.06
CA GLY A 40 9.07 7.50 9.16
C GLY A 40 9.72 7.72 7.79
N VAL A 41 10.21 8.94 7.54
CA VAL A 41 11.03 9.32 6.38
C VAL A 41 12.43 9.78 6.81
N GLY A 42 12.94 9.22 7.91
CA GLY A 42 14.36 9.31 8.27
C GLY A 42 15.27 8.65 7.22
N LEU A 43 16.56 8.51 7.51
CA LEU A 43 17.54 8.01 6.53
C LEU A 43 17.16 6.64 5.94
N ARG A 44 16.65 5.72 6.77
CA ARG A 44 16.19 4.43 6.28
C ARG A 44 14.92 4.55 5.44
N GLY A 45 13.94 5.33 5.92
CA GLY A 45 12.71 5.63 5.18
C GLY A 45 13.00 6.24 3.80
N GLN A 46 13.97 7.14 3.68
CA GLN A 46 14.34 7.76 2.41
C GLN A 46 14.85 6.76 1.36
N ASN A 47 15.46 5.65 1.77
CA ASN A 47 15.81 4.57 0.85
C ASN A 47 14.56 3.91 0.26
N HIS A 48 13.57 3.60 1.11
CA HIS A 48 12.28 3.07 0.67
C HIS A 48 11.52 4.06 -0.19
N LEU A 49 11.50 5.33 0.20
CA LEU A 49 10.92 6.43 -0.58
C LEU A 49 11.48 6.45 -1.99
N ASN A 50 12.80 6.43 -2.15
CA ASN A 50 13.46 6.42 -3.45
C ASN A 50 13.07 5.20 -4.30
N LEU A 51 12.89 4.02 -3.68
CA LEU A 51 12.42 2.82 -4.38
C LEU A 51 10.96 2.94 -4.80
N LEU A 52 10.06 3.39 -3.90
CA LEU A 52 8.64 3.60 -4.19
C LEU A 52 8.44 4.64 -5.31
N LEU A 53 9.24 5.70 -5.33
CA LEU A 53 9.16 6.74 -6.36
C LEU A 53 9.58 6.24 -7.74
N LYS A 54 10.39 5.18 -7.85
CA LYS A 54 10.80 4.58 -9.13
C LYS A 54 9.75 3.64 -9.72
N ARG A 55 8.74 3.25 -8.95
CA ARG A 55 7.72 2.28 -9.36
C ARG A 55 6.59 2.95 -10.15
N ALA A 56 6.22 2.41 -11.31
CA ALA A 56 5.10 2.95 -12.11
C ALA A 56 3.73 2.58 -11.52
N ASP A 57 3.65 1.47 -10.77
CA ASP A 57 2.46 0.88 -10.19
C ASP A 57 2.14 1.37 -8.76
N VAL A 58 2.85 2.40 -8.28
CA VAL A 58 2.67 2.96 -6.94
C VAL A 58 2.35 4.44 -7.00
N ASP A 59 1.31 4.81 -6.25
CA ASP A 59 0.97 6.18 -5.90
C ASP A 59 1.28 6.42 -4.41
N LEU A 60 2.29 7.25 -4.13
CA LEU A 60 2.65 7.62 -2.75
C LEU A 60 1.74 8.77 -2.33
N VAL A 61 0.75 8.49 -1.48
CA VAL A 61 -0.31 9.46 -1.18
C VAL A 61 -0.04 10.30 0.07
N ALA A 62 0.74 9.77 1.03
CA ALA A 62 1.11 10.48 2.24
C ALA A 62 2.45 10.00 2.82
N ILE A 63 3.15 10.93 3.47
CA ILE A 63 4.31 10.65 4.32
C ILE A 63 4.11 11.28 5.71
N CYS A 64 4.70 10.66 6.73
CA CYS A 64 4.70 11.17 8.10
C CYS A 64 6.09 11.10 8.72
N ASP A 65 6.53 12.17 9.37
CA ASP A 65 7.71 12.20 10.24
C ASP A 65 7.58 13.36 11.23
N VAL A 66 8.29 13.29 12.36
CA VAL A 66 8.31 14.35 13.37
C VAL A 66 9.47 15.32 13.17
N ASP A 67 10.54 14.90 12.48
CA ASP A 67 11.72 15.71 12.21
C ASP A 67 11.53 16.48 10.89
N ASP A 68 11.33 17.80 11.00
CA ASP A 68 11.17 18.68 9.84
C ASP A 68 12.37 18.62 8.89
N ARG A 69 13.58 18.38 9.39
CA ARG A 69 14.77 18.20 8.53
C ARG A 69 14.60 16.98 7.63
N MET A 70 14.11 15.87 8.17
CA MET A 70 13.85 14.65 7.39
C MET A 70 12.73 14.85 6.37
N ILE A 71 11.69 15.62 6.73
CA ILE A 71 10.64 16.04 5.80
C ILE A 71 11.21 16.87 4.64
N GLN A 72 12.06 17.87 4.91
CA GLN A 72 12.63 18.71 3.85
C GLN A 72 13.54 17.91 2.90
N MET A 73 14.37 17.02 3.44
CA MET A 73 15.18 16.11 2.63
C MET A 73 14.30 15.21 1.74
N SER A 74 13.22 14.67 2.30
CA SER A 74 12.28 13.80 1.57
C SER A 74 11.52 14.55 0.48
N LYS A 75 11.10 15.79 0.74
CA LYS A 75 10.51 16.68 -0.28
C LYS A 75 11.44 16.87 -1.47
N ALA A 76 12.74 17.06 -1.23
CA ALA A 76 13.72 17.21 -2.30
C ALA A 76 13.85 15.94 -3.16
N ILE A 77 13.83 14.76 -2.53
CA ILE A 77 13.82 13.46 -3.23
C ILE A 77 12.56 13.31 -4.10
N ILE A 78 11.39 13.64 -3.55
CA ILE A 78 10.11 13.54 -4.26
C ILE A 78 10.08 14.51 -5.44
N ALA A 79 10.47 15.77 -5.24
CA ALA A 79 10.53 16.77 -6.31
C ALA A 79 11.46 16.32 -7.45
N LYS A 80 12.63 15.77 -7.12
CA LYS A 80 13.59 15.24 -8.10
C LYS A 80 13.03 14.04 -8.90
N SER A 81 12.12 13.27 -8.33
CA SER A 81 11.50 12.12 -9.02
C SER A 81 10.48 12.51 -10.09
N GLY A 82 10.00 13.76 -10.09
CA GLY A 82 8.93 14.23 -10.98
C GLY A 82 7.52 13.72 -10.60
N LYS A 83 7.38 13.00 -9.49
CA LYS A 83 6.07 12.56 -8.97
C LYS A 83 5.37 13.66 -8.15
N PRO A 84 4.03 13.62 -8.03
CA PRO A 84 3.29 14.54 -7.19
C PRO A 84 3.77 14.52 -5.73
N MET A 85 3.72 15.69 -5.07
CA MET A 85 4.02 15.77 -3.65
C MET A 85 2.91 15.09 -2.83
N PRO A 86 3.22 14.10 -1.98
CA PRO A 86 2.24 13.49 -1.09
C PRO A 86 1.76 14.47 -0.02
N LYS A 87 0.66 14.12 0.64
CA LYS A 87 0.26 14.80 1.88
C LYS A 87 1.33 14.59 2.96
N ILE A 88 1.60 15.61 3.75
CA ILE A 88 2.65 15.58 4.78
C ILE A 88 2.00 15.71 6.15
N PHE A 89 2.26 14.73 7.01
CA PHE A 89 1.86 14.73 8.41
C PHE A 89 3.12 14.93 9.28
N THR A 90 3.14 15.98 10.09
CA THR A 90 4.28 16.33 10.96
C THR A 90 3.79 17.07 12.21
N GLY A 91 4.70 17.46 13.09
CA GLY A 91 4.45 18.36 14.23
C GLY A 91 4.05 17.67 15.53
N SER A 92 3.87 16.35 15.54
CA SER A 92 3.62 15.58 16.76
C SER A 92 4.00 14.10 16.58
N LYS A 93 4.39 13.45 17.68
CA LYS A 93 4.59 12.00 17.75
C LYS A 93 3.35 11.19 17.36
N ASP A 94 2.17 11.79 17.44
CA ASP A 94 0.89 11.18 17.07
C ASP A 94 0.41 11.56 15.66
N ALA A 95 1.19 12.33 14.89
CA ALA A 95 0.79 12.77 13.55
C ALA A 95 0.47 11.60 12.59
N TRP A 96 1.07 10.44 12.82
CA TRP A 96 0.80 9.22 12.06
C TRP A 96 -0.64 8.71 12.22
N LYS A 97 -1.29 8.95 13.37
CA LYS A 97 -2.68 8.55 13.59
C LYS A 97 -3.61 9.27 12.61
N LYS A 98 -3.39 10.57 12.39
CA LYS A 98 -4.13 11.35 11.38
C LYS A 98 -3.86 10.88 9.95
N LEU A 99 -2.65 10.39 9.66
CA LEU A 99 -2.34 9.79 8.37
C LEU A 99 -3.17 8.52 8.13
N LEU A 100 -3.39 7.70 9.17
CA LEU A 100 -4.19 6.48 9.09
C LEU A 100 -5.70 6.72 8.91
N GLU A 101 -6.19 7.95 9.14
CA GLU A 101 -7.60 8.31 8.87
C GLU A 101 -7.91 8.41 7.36
N LEU A 102 -6.88 8.51 6.50
CA LEU A 102 -7.02 8.54 5.06
C LEU A 102 -7.67 7.27 4.52
N LYS A 103 -8.59 7.42 3.56
CA LYS A 103 -9.34 6.30 2.98
C LYS A 103 -8.70 5.77 1.70
N GLY A 104 -8.88 4.48 1.45
CA GLY A 104 -8.43 3.80 0.23
C GLY A 104 -6.91 3.57 0.17
N ILE A 105 -6.20 3.63 1.30
CA ILE A 105 -4.80 3.19 1.38
C ILE A 105 -4.77 1.67 1.31
N LYS A 106 -3.91 1.13 0.45
CA LYS A 106 -3.74 -0.32 0.30
C LYS A 106 -2.57 -0.85 1.12
N ALA A 107 -1.49 -0.08 1.22
CA ALA A 107 -0.31 -0.47 1.98
C ALA A 107 0.32 0.69 2.76
N VAL A 108 1.00 0.35 3.86
CA VAL A 108 1.85 1.26 4.63
C VAL A 108 3.25 0.68 4.78
N VAL A 109 4.26 1.55 4.69
CA VAL A 109 5.64 1.24 5.04
C VAL A 109 5.99 2.00 6.33
N ILE A 110 6.49 1.29 7.34
CA ILE A 110 6.86 1.80 8.66
C ILE A 110 8.39 1.72 8.79
N ALA A 111 9.05 2.85 8.96
CA ALA A 111 10.50 2.98 9.08
C ALA A 111 10.87 3.94 10.22
N THR A 112 10.29 3.71 11.39
CA THR A 112 10.45 4.51 12.61
C THR A 112 11.42 3.83 13.60
N PRO A 113 11.75 4.46 14.74
CA PRO A 113 12.39 3.76 15.86
C PRO A 113 11.58 2.54 16.33
N TRP A 114 12.27 1.54 16.89
CA TRP A 114 11.72 0.21 17.19
C TRP A 114 10.55 0.25 18.18
N GLU A 115 10.54 1.22 19.10
CA GLU A 115 9.49 1.43 20.11
C GLU A 115 8.13 1.78 19.50
N LEU A 116 8.12 2.21 18.24
CA LEU A 116 6.93 2.66 17.55
C LEU A 116 6.38 1.61 16.57
N HIS A 117 7.12 0.53 16.28
CA HIS A 117 6.70 -0.46 15.29
C HIS A 117 5.37 -1.11 15.66
N LYS A 118 5.28 -1.79 16.82
CA LYS A 118 4.04 -2.43 17.28
C LYS A 118 2.81 -1.49 17.23
N PRO A 119 2.78 -0.32 17.90
CA PRO A 119 1.59 0.52 17.89
C PRO A 119 1.23 1.05 16.50
N MET A 120 2.20 1.29 15.62
CA MET A 120 1.93 1.72 14.25
C MET A 120 1.43 0.57 13.36
N ILE A 121 1.93 -0.65 13.57
CA ILE A 121 1.45 -1.84 12.86
C ILE A 121 0.00 -2.13 13.23
N LEU A 122 -0.28 -2.25 14.53
CA LEU A 122 -1.64 -2.50 15.02
C LEU A 122 -2.58 -1.38 14.59
N GLY A 123 -2.17 -0.11 14.74
CA GLY A 123 -2.98 1.01 14.29
C GLY A 123 -3.27 1.00 12.79
N ALA A 124 -2.31 0.57 11.95
CA ALA A 124 -2.54 0.43 10.51
C ALA A 124 -3.51 -0.71 10.18
N LEU A 125 -3.40 -1.85 10.88
CA LEU A 125 -4.33 -2.97 10.75
C LEU A 125 -5.75 -2.58 11.18
N ASP A 126 -5.88 -1.89 12.31
CA ASP A 126 -7.15 -1.37 12.83
C ASP A 126 -7.79 -0.35 11.88
N ALA A 127 -6.96 0.45 11.18
CA ALA A 127 -7.41 1.36 10.13
C ALA A 127 -7.86 0.64 8.83
N GLY A 128 -7.73 -0.69 8.78
CA GLY A 128 -8.12 -1.51 7.63
C GLY A 128 -7.09 -1.55 6.51
N ILE A 129 -5.84 -1.14 6.76
CA ILE A 129 -4.78 -1.22 5.76
C ILE A 129 -4.36 -2.68 5.59
N LYS A 130 -4.56 -3.21 4.39
CA LYS A 130 -4.38 -4.64 4.10
C LYS A 130 -2.92 -5.10 4.18
N TYR A 131 -1.97 -4.26 3.76
CA TYR A 131 -0.56 -4.63 3.69
C TYR A 131 0.28 -3.71 4.56
N VAL A 132 0.88 -4.26 5.61
CA VAL A 132 1.76 -3.53 6.51
C VAL A 132 3.18 -4.06 6.34
N ALA A 133 4.09 -3.20 5.93
CA ALA A 133 5.52 -3.50 5.89
C ALA A 133 6.21 -2.66 6.97
N THR A 134 6.98 -3.31 7.83
CA THR A 134 7.77 -2.61 8.85
C THR A 134 9.24 -2.94 8.69
N GLU A 135 10.09 -1.99 9.05
CA GLU A 135 11.52 -2.23 9.19
C GLU A 135 11.82 -3.27 10.27
N VAL A 136 13.06 -3.78 10.26
CA VAL A 136 13.51 -4.84 11.15
C VAL A 136 13.36 -4.48 12.62
N VAL A 137 13.29 -5.53 13.45
CA VAL A 137 12.82 -5.50 14.86
C VAL A 137 11.32 -5.25 14.90
N LEU A 138 10.52 -6.32 14.72
CA LEU A 138 9.05 -6.25 14.67
C LEU A 138 8.43 -5.73 15.99
N GLY A 139 9.03 -6.14 17.12
CA GLY A 139 8.61 -5.86 18.48
C GLY A 139 9.83 -5.80 19.40
N ILE A 140 9.68 -5.21 20.58
CA ILE A 140 10.77 -5.04 21.56
C ILE A 140 10.84 -6.24 22.52
N ASN A 141 9.69 -6.81 22.85
CA ASN A 141 9.57 -7.96 23.73
C ASN A 141 8.81 -9.11 23.04
N LEU A 142 8.77 -10.26 23.71
CA LEU A 142 8.11 -11.46 23.17
C LEU A 142 6.61 -11.25 22.91
N GLU A 143 5.91 -10.53 23.78
CA GLU A 143 4.47 -10.25 23.62
C GLU A 143 4.20 -9.39 22.39
N ASP A 144 5.06 -8.41 22.11
CA ASP A 144 4.96 -7.57 20.91
C ASP A 144 4.99 -8.39 19.62
N HIS A 145 5.71 -9.53 19.61
CA HIS A 145 5.76 -10.42 18.46
C HIS A 145 4.52 -11.32 18.33
N TRP A 146 3.80 -11.57 19.41
CA TRP A 146 2.55 -12.33 19.40
C TRP A 146 1.35 -11.45 19.03
N ASP A 147 1.37 -10.19 19.45
CA ASP A 147 0.29 -9.23 19.18
C ASP A 147 0.19 -8.85 17.69
N VAL A 148 1.33 -8.85 16.98
CA VAL A 148 1.46 -8.37 15.59
C VAL A 148 1.41 -9.52 14.60
#